data_AF-A0A432CP96-F1
#
_entry.id   AF-A0A432CP96-F1
#
_cell.length_a   1.000
_cell.length_b   1.000
_cell.length_c   1.000
_cell.angle_alpha   90.00
_cell.angle_beta   90.00
_cell.angle_gamma   90.00
#
_symmetry.space_group_name_H-M   'P 1'
#
loop_
_entity.id
_entity.type
_entity.pdbx_description
1 polymer ?
#
loop_
_entity_poly.entity_id
_entity_poly.type
_entity_poly.pdbx_seq_one_letter_code
_entity_poly.pdbx_strand_id
1 'polypeptide(L)' 'MEKKENDIKLISELYNPEYFTVQLGIASDYVTGFKYFIVENEIFLEVLASKNKQKTTFFMVALAEEYKAILAKENR' A
#
# COMPACT_ATOMS: atom_id res chain seq x y z
N MET A 1 6.03 -10.11 -14.23
CA MET A 1 5.32 -10.44 -12.96
C MET A 1 6.26 -10.37 -11.77
N GLU A 2 7.51 -10.83 -11.89
CA GLU A 2 8.44 -11.00 -10.75
C GLU A 2 8.76 -9.74 -9.92
N LYS A 3 8.87 -8.55 -10.53
CA LYS A 3 9.24 -7.33 -9.78
C LYS A 3 8.16 -6.93 -8.75
N LYS A 4 6.89 -6.92 -9.18
CA LYS A 4 5.75 -6.55 -8.32
C LYS A 4 5.61 -7.49 -7.12
N GLU A 5 5.82 -8.79 -7.31
CA GLU A 5 5.77 -9.75 -6.20
C GLU A 5 6.87 -9.54 -5.17
N ASN A 6 8.08 -9.15 -5.61
CA ASN A 6 9.18 -8.82 -4.72
C ASN A 6 8.89 -7.55 -3.92
N ASP A 7 8.32 -6.51 -4.56
CA ASP A 7 7.92 -5.28 -3.86
C ASP A 7 6.82 -5.55 -2.82
N ILE A 8 5.84 -6.40 -3.14
CA ILE A 8 4.78 -6.81 -2.19
C ILE A 8 5.36 -7.59 -1.00
N LYS A 9 6.32 -8.49 -1.25
CA LYS A 9 7.02 -9.21 -0.16
C LYS A 9 7.77 -8.23 0.73
N LEU A 10 8.55 -7.32 0.15
CA LEU A 10 9.29 -6.30 0.88
C LEU A 10 8.36 -5.44 1.75
N ILE A 11 7.24 -4.99 1.21
CA ILE A 11 6.23 -4.22 1.98
C ILE A 11 5.68 -5.05 3.15
N SER A 12 5.47 -6.34 2.94
CA SER A 12 4.98 -7.26 3.98
C SER A 12 6.02 -7.56 5.06
N GLU A 13 7.31 -7.45 4.75
CA GLU A 13 8.39 -7.52 5.72
C GLU A 13 8.59 -6.20 6.49
N LEU A 14 8.34 -5.06 5.83
CA LEU A 14 8.51 -3.72 6.43
C LEU A 14 7.34 -3.30 7.32
N TYR A 15 6.13 -3.81 7.05
CA TYR A 15 4.90 -3.41 7.72
C TYR A 15 4.07 -4.63 8.14
N ASN A 16 3.70 -4.66 9.42
CA ASN A 16 2.85 -5.70 9.97
C ASN A 16 1.44 -5.65 9.35
N PRO A 17 0.71 -6.78 9.31
CA PRO A 17 -0.68 -6.79 8.82
C PRO A 17 -1.57 -5.77 9.54
N GLU A 18 -1.37 -5.56 10.84
CA GLU A 18 -2.08 -4.57 11.66
C GLU A 18 -1.85 -3.12 11.20
N TYR A 19 -0.73 -2.82 10.54
CA TYR A 19 -0.52 -1.50 9.97
C TYR A 19 -1.57 -1.20 8.91
N PHE A 20 -1.86 -2.16 8.03
CA PHE A 20 -2.85 -1.96 6.97
C PHE A 20 -4.28 -1.90 7.52
N THR A 21 -4.61 -2.75 8.50
CA THR A 21 -5.98 -2.80 9.02
C THR A 21 -6.27 -1.72 10.06
N VAL A 22 -5.37 -1.50 11.02
CA VAL A 22 -5.59 -0.58 12.13
C VAL A 22 -5.11 0.82 11.78
N GLN A 23 -3.91 0.97 11.22
CA GLN A 23 -3.35 2.31 10.97
C GLN A 23 -3.91 2.94 9.69
N LEU A 24 -4.01 2.18 8.59
CA LEU A 24 -4.57 2.68 7.33
C LEU A 24 -6.11 2.55 7.27
N GLY A 25 -6.70 1.74 8.16
CA GLY A 25 -8.14 1.50 8.18
C GLY A 25 -8.65 0.69 6.97
N ILE A 26 -7.81 -0.13 6.35
CA ILE A 26 -8.17 -0.95 5.19
C ILE A 26 -8.68 -2.30 5.71
N ALA A 27 -9.91 -2.69 5.37
CA ALA A 27 -10.42 -3.99 5.80
C ALA A 27 -9.52 -5.13 5.31
N SER A 28 -9.36 -6.20 6.10
CA SER A 28 -8.41 -7.29 5.83
C SER A 28 -8.57 -7.89 4.44
N ASP A 29 -9.81 -7.98 3.96
CA ASP A 29 -10.16 -8.50 2.63
C ASP A 29 -9.54 -7.65 1.49
N TYR A 30 -9.40 -6.34 1.73
CA TYR A 30 -8.85 -5.39 0.77
C TYR A 30 -7.35 -5.13 0.94
N VAL A 31 -6.69 -5.68 1.98
CA VAL A 31 -5.25 -5.45 2.21
C VAL A 31 -4.41 -6.00 1.06
N THR A 32 -4.75 -7.18 0.54
CA THR A 32 -4.05 -7.76 -0.62
C THR A 32 -4.24 -6.88 -1.85
N GLY A 33 -5.47 -6.46 -2.14
CA GLY A 33 -5.77 -5.54 -3.25
C GLY A 33 -5.02 -4.22 -3.14
N PHE A 34 -4.95 -3.65 -1.93
CA PHE A 34 -4.18 -2.44 -1.66
C PHE A 34 -2.68 -2.62 -1.94
N LYS A 35 -2.08 -3.75 -1.53
CA LYS A 35 -0.67 -4.04 -1.81
C LYS A 35 -0.39 -4.08 -3.32
N TYR A 36 -1.29 -4.66 -4.10
CA TYR A 36 -1.18 -4.61 -5.56
C TYR A 36 -1.33 -3.19 -6.09
N PHE A 37 -2.33 -2.43 -5.63
CA PHE A 37 -2.56 -1.05 -6.02
C PHE A 37 -1.32 -0.14 -5.82
N ILE A 38 -0.68 -0.20 -4.65
CA ILE A 38 0.46 0.67 -4.36
C ILE A 38 1.73 0.31 -5.12
N VAL A 39 1.95 -0.97 -5.48
CA VAL A 39 3.12 -1.37 -6.30
C VAL A 39 2.92 -1.08 -7.80
N GLU A 40 1.74 -0.62 -8.21
CA GLU A 40 1.53 -0.05 -9.55
C GLU A 40 1.89 1.44 -9.61
N ASN A 41 2.03 2.10 -8.45
CA ASN A 41 2.40 3.50 -8.38
C ASN A 41 3.94 3.66 -8.46
N GLU A 42 4.43 4.11 -9.61
CA GLU A 42 5.86 4.27 -9.86
C GLU A 42 6.54 5.22 -8.85
N ILE A 43 5.85 6.31 -8.47
CA ILE A 43 6.35 7.28 -7.49
C ILE A 43 6.51 6.62 -6.12
N PHE A 44 5.56 5.76 -5.73
CA PHE A 44 5.66 5.00 -4.49
C PHE A 44 6.87 4.05 -4.52
N LEU A 45 7.11 3.37 -5.65
CA LEU A 45 8.27 2.49 -5.81
C LEU A 45 9.60 3.25 -5.69
N GLU A 46 9.69 4.47 -6.23
CA GLU A 46 10.87 5.32 -6.05
C GLU A 46 11.08 5.70 -4.58
N VAL A 47 10.01 6.06 -3.87
CA VAL A 47 10.07 6.37 -2.43
C VAL A 47 10.44 5.13 -1.62
N LEU A 48 9.89 3.95 -1.95
CA LEU A 48 10.23 2.67 -1.32
C LEU A 48 11.72 2.33 -1.54
N ALA A 49 12.22 2.49 -2.77
CA ALA A 49 13.61 2.26 -3.13
C ALA A 49 14.58 3.22 -2.43
N SER A 50 14.12 4.44 -2.08
CA SER A 50 14.92 5.40 -1.30
C SER A 50 15.21 4.96 0.14
N LYS A 51 14.58 3.87 0.61
CA LYS A 51 14.69 3.32 1.98
C LYS A 51 14.31 4.32 3.08
N ASN A 52 13.63 5.41 2.73
CA ASN A 52 13.18 6.41 3.68
C ASN A 52 11.83 6.01 4.26
N LYS A 53 11.84 5.25 5.36
CA LYS A 53 10.64 4.72 6.02
C LYS A 53 9.59 5.81 6.31
N GLN A 54 10.03 7.00 6.73
CA GLN A 54 9.12 8.09 7.07
C GLN A 54 8.36 8.58 5.82
N LYS A 55 9.08 8.79 4.71
CA LYS A 55 8.45 9.14 3.41
C LYS A 55 7.57 8.02 2.88
N THR A 56 8.02 6.76 2.95
CA THR A 56 7.23 5.60 2.52
C THR A 56 5.92 5.50 3.31
N THR A 57 5.97 5.67 4.63
CA THR A 57 4.79 5.64 5.51
C THR A 57 3.83 6.76 5.13
N PHE A 58 4.33 7.98 4.98
CA PHE A 58 3.52 9.14 4.58
C PHE A 58 2.82 8.94 3.24
N PHE A 59 3.56 8.48 2.23
CA PHE A 59 3.01 8.23 0.89
C PHE A 59 1.99 7.09 0.91
N MET A 60 2.23 6.04 1.70
CA MET A 60 1.32 4.92 1.83
C MET A 60 0.00 5.30 2.51
N VAL A 61 0.01 6.26 3.46
CA VAL A 61 -1.23 6.82 4.02
C VAL A 61 -2.03 7.55 2.93
N ALA A 62 -1.39 8.37 2.10
CA ALA A 62 -2.08 9.05 1.00
C ALA A 62 -2.71 8.04 0.02
N LEU A 63 -1.97 6.99 -0.38
CA LEU A 63 -2.48 5.95 -1.26
C LEU A 63 -3.62 5.15 -0.63
N ALA A 64 -3.61 4.95 0.69
CA ALA A 64 -4.70 4.29 1.40
C ALA A 64 -6.01 5.09 1.33
N GLU A 65 -5.94 6.41 1.46
CA GLU A 65 -7.10 7.28 1.28
C GLU A 65 -7.64 7.20 -0.15
N GLU A 66 -6.75 7.24 -1.16
CA GLU A 66 -7.15 7.10 -2.57
C GLU A 66 -7.81 5.75 -2.84
N TYR A 67 -7.24 4.66 -2.33
CA TYR A 67 -7.78 3.33 -2.52
C TYR A 67 -9.16 3.17 -1.87
N LYS A 68 -9.35 3.69 -0.65
CA LYS A 68 -10.66 3.71 0.02
C LYS A 68 -11.68 4.55 -0.77
N ALA A 69 -11.26 5.67 -1.36
CA ALA A 69 -12.14 6.48 -2.19
C ALA A 69 -12.58 5.77 -3.48
N ILE A 70 -11.70 4.96 -4.10
CA ILE A 70 -12.04 4.11 -5.24
C ILE A 70 -13.09 3.06 -4.82
N LEU A 71 -12.85 2.34 -3.73
CA LEU A 71 -13.79 1.33 -3.21
C LEU A 71 -15.17 1.94 -2.89
N ALA A 72 -15.19 3.15 -2.31
CA ALA A 72 -16.44 3.85 -2.00
C ALA A 72 -17.22 4.29 -3.25
N LYS A 73 -16.54 4.53 -4.37
CA LYS A 73 -17.16 4.88 -5.67
C LYS A 73 -17.70 3.65 -6.39
N GLU A 74 -17.01 2.51 -6.32
CA GLU A 74 -17.48 1.27 -6.97
C GLU A 74 -18.66 0.62 -6.25
N ASN A 75 -18.79 0.82 -4.94
CA ASN A 75 -19.94 0.32 -4.16
C ASN A 75 -21.17 1.26 -4.21
N ARG A 76 -21.21 2.22 -5.14
CA ARG A 76 -22.27 3.24 -5.24
C ARG A 76 -23.15 3.09 -6.47
#